data_AF-A0A8C0F6U8-F1
#
_entry.id   AF-A0A8C0F6U8-F1
#
_cell.length_a   1.000
_cell.length_b   1.000
_cell.length_c   1.000
_cell.angle_alpha   90.00
_cell.angle_beta   90.00
_cell.angle_gamma   90.00
#
_symmetry.space_group_name_H-M   'P 1'
#
loop_
_entity.id
_entity.type
_entity.pdbx_description
1 polymer ?
#
loop_
_entity_poly.entity_id
_entity_poly.type
_entity_poly.pdbx_seq_one_letter_code
_entity_poly.pdbx_strand_id
1 'polypeptide(L)'
;MGLELLKDAQSEVNFKIWCQKLLAALQFCAGKTLNNEFSEEGKLIRILEDIAKKLKAASDPKRSEVLKVELNRLQQFFREVEVCQLPLSPHLLSKSCSYFTSNALPLKISFINANAPSGNINVIFNVGNDLCQDIIWLQEGLDMQMIIYKCLSTGKGQGLVQMVPDATTLAKIHRESGLIEPLKENN
;
A
#
# COMPACT_ATOMS: atom_id res chain seq x y z
N MET A 1 8.12 0.91 -10.26
CA MET A 1 8.89 1.39 -9.08
C MET A 1 9.40 2.83 -9.24
N GLY A 2 10.06 3.23 -10.34
CA GLY A 2 10.65 4.57 -10.44
C GLY A 2 9.66 5.75 -10.56
N LEU A 3 8.46 5.56 -11.11
CA LEU A 3 7.52 6.65 -11.40
C LEU A 3 6.87 7.25 -10.15
N GLU A 4 6.40 6.42 -9.23
CA GLU A 4 5.76 6.89 -7.99
C GLU A 4 6.75 7.58 -7.06
N LEU A 5 8.01 7.09 -6.99
CA LEU A 5 9.08 7.78 -6.26
C LEU A 5 9.37 9.18 -6.85
N LEU A 6 9.39 9.31 -8.19
CA LEU A 6 9.56 10.60 -8.85
C LEU A 6 8.36 11.53 -8.67
N LYS A 7 7.13 10.99 -8.57
CA LYS A 7 5.93 11.78 -8.25
C LYS A 7 5.94 12.25 -6.80
N ASP A 8 6.33 11.39 -5.87
CA ASP A 8 6.41 11.73 -4.44
C ASP A 8 7.50 12.78 -4.18
N ALA A 9 8.68 12.61 -4.79
CA ALA A 9 9.78 13.57 -4.71
C ALA A 9 9.45 14.96 -5.30
N GLN A 10 8.38 15.11 -6.09
CA GLN A 10 7.92 16.43 -6.53
C GLN A 10 7.24 17.24 -5.43
N SER A 11 6.85 16.62 -4.32
CA SER A 11 6.34 17.32 -3.15
C SER A 11 7.43 18.15 -2.46
N GLU A 12 8.71 17.79 -2.66
CA GLU A 12 9.88 18.52 -2.18
C GLU A 12 10.21 19.69 -3.12
N VAL A 13 10.09 20.92 -2.60
CA VAL A 13 10.28 22.16 -3.36
C VAL A 13 11.65 22.21 -4.05
N ASN A 14 12.69 21.70 -3.37
CA ASN A 14 14.07 21.72 -3.84
C ASN A 14 14.30 20.82 -5.06
N PHE A 15 13.55 19.72 -5.20
CA PHE A 15 13.76 18.72 -6.25
C PHE A 15 12.67 18.73 -7.31
N LYS A 16 11.54 19.42 -7.05
CA LYS A 16 10.35 19.46 -7.91
C LYS A 16 10.65 19.64 -9.40
N ILE A 17 11.39 20.68 -9.78
CA ILE A 17 11.67 20.98 -11.20
C ILE A 17 12.47 19.85 -11.85
N TRP A 18 13.43 19.28 -11.12
CA TRP A 18 14.29 18.22 -11.64
C TRP A 18 13.51 16.90 -11.79
N CYS A 19 12.74 16.52 -10.77
CA CYS A 19 11.86 15.35 -10.81
C CYS A 19 10.81 15.47 -11.91
N GLN A 20 10.26 16.66 -12.16
CA GLN A 20 9.34 16.91 -13.27
C GLN A 20 9.99 16.66 -14.64
N LYS A 21 11.22 17.14 -14.85
CA LYS A 21 11.96 16.92 -16.10
C LYS A 21 12.27 15.45 -16.32
N LEU A 22 12.72 14.75 -15.28
CA LEU A 22 12.99 13.31 -15.33
C LEU A 22 11.72 12.50 -15.62
N LEU A 23 10.62 12.85 -14.95
CA LEU A 23 9.34 12.20 -15.17
C LEU A 23 8.87 12.37 -16.62
N ALA A 24 8.95 13.59 -17.15
CA ALA A 24 8.58 13.88 -18.54
C ALA A 24 9.46 13.11 -19.54
N ALA A 25 10.77 13.07 -19.31
CA ALA A 25 11.69 12.30 -20.15
C ALA A 25 11.40 10.79 -20.08
N LEU A 26 11.13 10.26 -18.89
CA LEU A 26 10.76 8.85 -18.71
C LEU A 26 9.47 8.52 -19.44
N GLN A 27 8.42 9.35 -19.31
CA GLN A 27 7.16 9.17 -20.00
C GLN A 27 7.33 9.25 -21.53
N PHE A 28 8.16 10.16 -22.02
CA PHE A 28 8.45 10.27 -23.43
C PHE A 28 9.13 9.00 -23.99
N CYS A 29 10.10 8.45 -23.25
CA CYS A 29 10.88 7.29 -23.69
C CYS A 29 10.20 5.93 -23.41
N ALA A 30 9.32 5.83 -22.42
CA ALA A 30 8.70 4.58 -21.97
C ALA A 30 7.77 3.92 -23.01
N GLY A 31 7.28 4.69 -23.98
CA GLY A 31 6.33 4.21 -24.98
C GLY A 31 4.91 4.05 -24.43
N LYS A 32 3.95 3.78 -25.34
CA LYS A 32 2.51 3.81 -25.02
C LYS A 32 2.09 2.76 -24.01
N THR A 33 2.60 1.54 -24.12
CA THR A 33 2.22 0.42 -23.25
C THR A 33 2.55 0.71 -21.79
N LEU A 34 3.81 1.06 -21.50
CA LEU A 34 4.26 1.33 -20.13
C LEU A 34 3.61 2.61 -19.56
N ASN A 35 3.37 3.63 -20.39
CA ASN A 35 2.61 4.81 -19.96
C ASN A 35 1.15 4.49 -19.60
N ASN A 36 0.51 3.56 -20.31
CA ASN A 36 -0.83 3.11 -19.95
C ASN A 36 -0.80 2.37 -18.60
N GLU A 37 0.17 1.49 -18.37
CA GLU A 37 0.34 0.80 -17.08
C GLU A 37 0.50 1.81 -15.92
N PHE A 38 1.33 2.83 -16.09
CA PHE A 38 1.49 3.92 -15.12
C PHE A 38 0.21 4.73 -14.88
N SER A 39 -0.62 4.89 -15.92
CA SER A 39 -1.91 5.55 -15.80
C SER A 39 -2.87 4.71 -14.95
N GLU A 40 -2.96 3.40 -15.20
CA GLU A 40 -3.81 2.49 -14.43
C GLU A 40 -3.36 2.36 -12.98
N GLU A 41 -2.04 2.28 -12.73
CA GLU A 41 -1.47 2.33 -11.39
C GLU A 41 -1.91 3.60 -10.65
N GLY A 42 -1.77 4.77 -11.31
CA GLY A 42 -2.19 6.05 -10.73
C GLY A 42 -3.70 6.14 -10.46
N LYS A 43 -4.55 5.55 -11.31
CA LYS A 43 -6.00 5.47 -11.06
C LYS A 43 -6.31 4.58 -9.85
N LEU A 44 -5.65 3.42 -9.74
CA LEU A 44 -5.82 2.54 -8.59
C LEU A 44 -5.45 3.24 -7.28
N ILE A 45 -4.30 3.92 -7.22
CA ILE A 45 -3.87 4.67 -6.03
C ILE A 45 -4.91 5.73 -5.66
N ARG A 46 -5.43 6.50 -6.62
CA ARG A 46 -6.48 7.51 -6.38
C ARG A 46 -7.77 6.90 -5.83
N ILE A 47 -8.19 5.74 -6.36
CA ILE A 47 -9.35 5.04 -5.84
C ILE A 47 -9.10 4.64 -4.38
N LEU A 48 -7.95 4.04 -4.07
CA LEU A 48 -7.62 3.65 -2.69
C LEU A 48 -7.55 4.84 -1.73
N GLU A 49 -6.98 5.96 -2.18
CA GLU A 49 -6.92 7.22 -1.44
C GLU A 49 -8.32 7.77 -1.14
N ASP A 50 -9.21 7.81 -2.13
CA ASP A 50 -10.62 8.22 -1.95
C ASP A 50 -11.32 7.34 -0.90
N ILE A 51 -11.14 6.02 -0.97
CA ILE A 51 -11.75 5.06 -0.04
C ILE A 51 -11.26 5.34 1.39
N ALA A 52 -9.94 5.44 1.57
CA ALA A 52 -9.35 5.69 2.87
C ALA A 52 -9.84 7.02 3.47
N LYS A 53 -9.89 8.09 2.66
CA LYS A 53 -10.40 9.41 3.10
C LYS A 53 -11.88 9.35 3.50
N LYS A 54 -12.73 8.69 2.71
CA LYS A 54 -14.16 8.53 3.03
C LYS A 54 -14.39 7.72 4.30
N LEU A 55 -13.62 6.65 4.52
CA LEU A 55 -13.72 5.84 5.74
C LEU A 55 -13.31 6.62 6.99
N LYS A 56 -12.27 7.45 6.89
CA LYS A 56 -11.85 8.34 7.98
C LYS A 56 -12.90 9.40 8.31
N ALA A 57 -13.57 9.94 7.29
CA ALA A 57 -14.62 10.94 7.47
C ALA A 57 -15.95 10.33 7.98
N ALA A 58 -16.18 9.04 7.76
CA ALA A 58 -17.40 8.35 8.17
C ALA A 58 -17.39 8.02 9.68
N SER A 59 -18.57 8.12 10.31
CA SER A 59 -18.80 7.60 11.66
C SER A 59 -18.79 6.07 11.66
N ASP A 60 -18.38 5.47 12.78
CA ASP A 60 -18.26 4.01 12.92
C ASP A 60 -19.41 3.16 12.34
N PRO A 61 -20.69 3.44 12.64
CA PRO A 61 -21.78 2.61 12.11
C PRO A 61 -21.93 2.69 10.58
N LYS A 62 -21.46 3.78 9.95
CA LYS A 62 -21.55 4.01 8.50
C LYS A 62 -20.34 3.49 7.73
N ARG A 63 -19.22 3.16 8.40
CA ARG A 63 -17.97 2.73 7.73
C ARG A 63 -18.14 1.46 6.89
N SER A 64 -18.90 0.48 7.40
CA SER A 64 -19.17 -0.77 6.66
C SER A 64 -19.98 -0.52 5.39
N GLU A 65 -20.94 0.40 5.43
CA GLU A 65 -21.75 0.80 4.27
C GLU A 65 -20.90 1.56 3.23
N VAL A 66 -20.10 2.52 3.69
CA VAL A 66 -19.15 3.26 2.85
C VAL A 66 -18.18 2.30 2.16
N LEU A 67 -17.62 1.33 2.90
CA LEU A 67 -16.73 0.34 2.31
C LEU A 67 -17.44 -0.46 1.21
N LYS A 68 -18.66 -0.96 1.44
CA LYS A 68 -19.40 -1.73 0.44
C LYS A 68 -19.62 -0.94 -0.85
N VAL A 69 -20.03 0.33 -0.74
CA VAL A 69 -20.25 1.20 -1.90
C VAL A 69 -18.95 1.41 -2.66
N GLU A 70 -17.85 1.70 -1.96
CA GLU A 70 -16.59 1.99 -2.62
C GLU A 70 -15.88 0.74 -3.16
N LEU A 71 -16.10 -0.43 -2.55
CA LEU A 71 -15.63 -1.71 -3.09
C LEU A 71 -16.19 -1.98 -4.49
N ASN A 72 -17.41 -1.51 -4.78
CA ASN A 72 -17.97 -1.62 -6.13
C ASN A 72 -17.16 -0.81 -7.15
N ARG A 73 -16.63 0.37 -6.77
CA ARG A 73 -15.75 1.18 -7.64
C ARG A 73 -14.43 0.45 -7.91
N LEU A 74 -13.84 -0.13 -6.86
CA LEU A 74 -12.60 -0.90 -6.98
C LEU A 74 -12.81 -2.13 -7.88
N GLN A 75 -13.89 -2.88 -7.68
CA GLN A 75 -14.25 -4.02 -8.53
C GLN A 75 -14.51 -3.61 -9.97
N GLN A 76 -15.17 -2.46 -10.21
CA GLN A 76 -15.39 -1.95 -11.55
C GLN A 76 -14.06 -1.65 -12.26
N PHE A 77 -13.10 -1.02 -11.56
CA PHE A 77 -11.77 -0.77 -12.10
C PHE A 77 -11.06 -2.08 -12.54
N PHE A 78 -11.09 -3.12 -11.70
CA PHE A 78 -10.47 -4.40 -12.07
C PHE A 78 -11.21 -5.17 -13.18
N ARG A 79 -12.51 -4.91 -13.38
CA ARG A 79 -13.24 -5.43 -14.56
C ARG A 79 -12.80 -4.76 -15.86
N GLU A 80 -12.45 -3.48 -15.82
CA GLU A 80 -12.06 -2.69 -17.00
C GLU A 80 -10.58 -2.88 -17.39
N VAL A 81 -9.70 -2.99 -16.40
CA VAL A 81 -8.24 -3.04 -16.61
C VAL A 81 -7.72 -4.47 -16.81
N GLU A 82 -8.53 -5.48 -16.51
CA GLU A 82 -8.20 -6.91 -16.46
C GLU A 82 -7.02 -7.24 -15.53
N VAL A 83 -5.81 -6.70 -15.75
CA VAL A 83 -4.62 -6.88 -14.90
C VAL A 83 -3.96 -5.53 -14.64
N CYS A 84 -3.74 -5.19 -13.36
CA CYS A 84 -2.98 -4.00 -12.98
C CYS A 84 -1.61 -4.41 -12.44
N GLN A 85 -0.55 -3.72 -12.89
CA GLN A 85 0.79 -3.86 -12.32
C GLN A 85 0.84 -3.05 -11.02
N LEU A 86 1.05 -3.69 -9.87
CA LEU A 86 1.41 -2.93 -8.68
C LEU A 86 2.92 -2.68 -8.66
N PRO A 87 3.35 -1.51 -8.20
CA PRO A 87 4.76 -1.20 -8.04
C PRO A 87 5.49 -2.12 -7.05
N LEU A 88 4.76 -2.78 -6.13
CA LEU A 88 5.29 -3.78 -5.19
C LEU A 88 5.42 -5.19 -5.78
N SER A 89 4.62 -5.55 -6.80
CA SER A 89 4.59 -6.87 -7.43
C SER A 89 3.88 -6.84 -8.79
N PRO A 90 4.48 -7.45 -9.83
CA PRO A 90 3.92 -7.40 -11.17
C PRO A 90 2.71 -8.36 -11.34
N HIS A 91 1.75 -7.98 -12.19
CA HIS A 91 0.57 -8.74 -12.65
C HIS A 91 -0.41 -9.18 -11.56
N LEU A 92 -1.23 -8.24 -11.06
CA LEU A 92 -2.18 -8.51 -9.98
C LEU A 92 -3.64 -8.28 -10.36
N LEU A 93 -4.48 -9.19 -9.88
CA LEU A 93 -5.94 -9.17 -9.92
C LEU A 93 -6.46 -8.91 -8.50
N SER A 94 -7.33 -7.92 -8.28
CA SER A 94 -7.92 -7.75 -6.95
C SER A 94 -8.92 -8.87 -6.64
N LYS A 95 -8.82 -9.42 -5.44
CA LYS A 95 -9.72 -10.45 -4.90
C LYS A 95 -10.70 -9.88 -3.89
N SER A 96 -10.21 -9.06 -2.97
CA SER A 96 -11.02 -8.48 -1.90
C SER A 96 -10.32 -7.26 -1.28
N CYS A 97 -11.11 -6.37 -0.68
CA CYS A 97 -10.58 -5.28 0.12
C CYS A 97 -11.42 -5.13 1.41
N SER A 98 -10.73 -4.87 2.51
CA SER A 98 -11.28 -4.64 3.85
C SER A 98 -10.49 -3.52 4.54
N TYR A 99 -10.75 -3.23 5.81
CA TYR A 99 -9.99 -2.25 6.58
C TYR A 99 -9.64 -2.80 7.97
N PHE A 100 -8.56 -2.28 8.56
CA PHE A 100 -8.23 -2.56 9.96
C PHE A 100 -8.94 -1.58 10.88
N THR A 101 -9.39 -2.03 12.04
CA THR A 101 -10.09 -1.20 13.04
C THR A 101 -9.15 -0.36 13.92
N SER A 102 -7.91 -0.13 13.49
CA SER A 102 -6.97 0.75 14.19
C SER A 102 -7.30 2.23 13.95
N ASN A 103 -6.72 3.13 14.75
CA ASN A 103 -6.97 4.58 14.67
C ASN A 103 -6.75 5.17 13.27
N ALA A 104 -5.77 4.63 12.52
CA ALA A 104 -5.46 5.10 11.17
C ALA A 104 -6.39 4.53 10.09
N LEU A 105 -7.21 3.52 10.42
CA LEU A 105 -8.13 2.80 9.51
C LEU A 105 -7.49 2.40 8.17
N PRO A 106 -6.30 1.77 8.15
CA PRO A 106 -5.65 1.41 6.90
C PRO A 106 -6.48 0.37 6.14
N LEU A 107 -6.42 0.42 4.81
CA LEU A 107 -7.08 -0.55 3.94
C LEU A 107 -6.23 -1.81 3.85
N LYS A 108 -6.86 -2.97 3.90
CA LYS A 108 -6.28 -4.27 3.57
C LYS A 108 -6.78 -4.69 2.20
N ILE A 109 -5.88 -4.90 1.25
CA ILE A 109 -6.23 -5.33 -0.10
C ILE A 109 -5.57 -6.67 -0.37
N SER A 110 -6.35 -7.63 -0.85
CA SER A 110 -5.88 -8.96 -1.24
C SER A 110 -5.88 -9.07 -2.75
N PHE A 111 -4.73 -9.38 -3.31
CA PHE A 111 -4.51 -9.58 -4.74
C PHE A 111 -4.19 -11.04 -5.06
N ILE A 112 -4.52 -11.48 -6.26
CA ILE A 112 -4.09 -12.75 -6.85
C ILE A 112 -3.05 -12.42 -7.91
N ASN A 113 -1.91 -13.12 -7.87
CA ASN A 113 -0.92 -13.04 -8.92
C ASN A 113 -1.41 -13.78 -10.17
N ALA A 114 -1.52 -13.08 -11.30
CA ALA A 114 -1.99 -13.65 -12.55
C ALA A 114 -1.02 -14.68 -13.15
N ASN A 115 0.28 -14.58 -12.84
CA ASN A 115 1.34 -15.41 -13.41
C ASN A 115 1.68 -16.64 -12.54
N ALA A 116 1.28 -16.64 -11.26
CA ALA A 116 1.48 -17.75 -10.35
C ALA A 116 0.32 -17.80 -9.34
N PRO A 117 -0.63 -18.73 -9.47
CA PRO A 117 -1.77 -18.83 -8.54
C PRO A 117 -1.36 -19.27 -7.11
N SER A 118 -0.07 -19.48 -6.84
CA SER A 118 0.46 -20.05 -5.59
C SER A 118 0.46 -19.12 -4.38
N GLY A 119 -0.41 -18.10 -4.33
CA GLY A 119 -0.62 -17.30 -3.12
C GLY A 119 -1.33 -15.97 -3.36
N ASN A 120 -2.16 -15.55 -2.40
CA ASN A 120 -2.71 -14.19 -2.40
C ASN A 120 -1.64 -13.23 -1.88
N ILE A 121 -1.41 -12.12 -2.57
CA ILE A 121 -0.57 -11.03 -2.09
C ILE A 121 -1.45 -10.06 -1.31
N ASN A 122 -1.17 -9.90 -0.02
CA ASN A 122 -1.89 -8.95 0.82
C ASN A 122 -1.05 -7.68 0.97
N VAL A 123 -1.68 -6.54 0.76
CA VAL A 123 -1.05 -5.23 0.89
C VAL A 123 -1.90 -4.36 1.81
N ILE A 124 -1.23 -3.56 2.63
CA ILE A 124 -1.84 -2.57 3.49
C ILE A 124 -1.65 -1.21 2.80
N PHE A 125 -2.74 -0.52 2.49
CA PHE A 125 -2.69 0.87 2.03
C PHE A 125 -2.98 1.79 3.21
N ASN A 126 -2.05 2.69 3.50
CA ASN A 126 -2.13 3.59 4.63
C ASN A 126 -2.13 5.04 4.15
N VAL A 127 -2.91 5.88 4.81
CA VAL A 127 -2.98 7.33 4.57
C VAL A 127 -2.75 8.01 5.92
N GLY A 128 -1.99 9.09 5.96
CA GLY A 128 -1.60 9.83 7.16
C GLY A 128 -0.32 9.34 7.86
N ASN A 129 0.44 8.41 7.28
CA ASN A 129 1.75 8.01 7.80
C ASN A 129 2.78 8.08 6.67
N ASP A 130 3.90 8.76 6.91
CA ASP A 130 5.03 8.79 5.98
C ASP A 130 5.76 7.44 6.05
N LEU A 131 5.73 6.67 4.96
CA LEU A 131 6.36 5.35 4.86
C LEU A 131 7.85 5.43 4.49
N CYS A 132 8.39 6.64 4.26
CA CYS A 132 9.73 6.85 3.71
C CYS A 132 10.89 6.57 4.69
N GLN A 133 10.63 6.13 5.93
CA GLN A 133 11.70 5.97 6.95
C GLN A 133 12.24 4.54 7.10
N ASP A 134 11.66 3.53 6.44
CA ASP A 134 11.94 2.13 6.78
C ASP A 134 13.07 1.44 5.97
N ILE A 135 13.86 2.17 5.17
CA ILE A 135 14.83 1.56 4.24
C ILE A 135 16.27 2.03 4.49
N ILE A 136 16.85 1.77 5.67
CA ILE A 136 18.30 1.90 5.85
C ILE A 136 18.83 0.77 6.75
N TRP A 137 19.25 -0.34 6.13
CA TRP A 137 20.23 -1.26 6.71
C TRP A 137 21.13 -1.77 5.57
N LEU A 138 22.37 -1.28 5.53
CA LEU A 138 23.43 -1.83 4.69
C LEU A 138 24.21 -2.85 5.55
N GLN A 139 24.38 -4.07 5.02
CA GLN A 139 24.86 -5.25 5.77
C GLN A 139 26.38 -5.28 5.90
N GLU A 140 26.87 -5.40 7.14
CA GLU A 140 28.26 -5.73 7.53
C GLU A 140 28.44 -7.25 7.71
N GLY A 141 28.02 -8.06 6.72
CA GLY A 141 28.28 -9.52 6.71
C GLY A 141 27.57 -10.37 7.78
N LEU A 142 26.63 -9.80 8.54
CA LEU A 142 25.84 -10.50 9.57
C LEU A 142 24.43 -10.87 9.05
N ASP A 143 24.04 -12.13 9.23
CA ASP A 143 22.66 -12.59 9.02
C ASP A 143 21.86 -12.43 10.32
N MET A 144 21.01 -11.40 10.36
CA MET A 144 20.18 -11.05 11.52
C MET A 144 18.78 -11.70 11.48
N GLN A 145 18.52 -12.61 10.53
CA GLN A 145 17.21 -13.26 10.36
C GLN A 145 16.04 -12.27 10.25
N MET A 146 16.29 -11.08 9.68
CA MET A 146 15.26 -10.05 9.53
C MET A 146 14.29 -10.39 8.40
N ILE A 147 12.99 -10.19 8.64
CA ILE A 147 11.97 -10.20 7.59
C ILE A 147 11.86 -8.79 7.02
N ILE A 148 12.41 -8.59 5.83
CA ILE A 148 12.31 -7.32 5.10
C ILE A 148 11.03 -7.35 4.25
N TYR A 149 10.00 -6.63 4.68
CA TYR A 149 8.80 -6.42 3.90
C TYR A 149 8.95 -5.19 2.98
N LYS A 150 8.30 -5.20 1.83
CA LYS A 150 8.36 -4.09 0.89
C LYS A 150 7.44 -2.94 1.33
N CYS A 151 7.97 -1.71 1.31
CA CYS A 151 7.21 -0.47 1.47
C CYS A 151 7.35 0.39 0.22
N LEU A 152 6.29 1.12 -0.11
CA LEU A 152 6.30 2.07 -1.21
C LEU A 152 5.45 3.28 -0.87
N SER A 153 6.08 4.46 -0.90
CA SER A 153 5.36 5.73 -0.91
C SER A 153 4.62 5.92 -2.24
N THR A 154 3.34 6.28 -2.17
CA THR A 154 2.50 6.57 -3.36
C THR A 154 2.01 8.02 -3.34
N GLY A 155 2.67 8.88 -2.57
CA GLY A 155 2.38 10.28 -2.40
C GLY A 155 2.50 10.73 -0.95
N LYS A 156 2.40 12.05 -0.74
CA LYS A 156 2.59 12.67 0.58
C LYS A 156 1.73 12.04 1.66
N GLY A 157 2.36 11.48 2.69
CA GLY A 157 1.68 10.84 3.81
C GLY A 157 0.89 9.60 3.46
N GLN A 158 1.15 8.93 2.33
CA GLN A 158 0.45 7.69 1.97
C GLN A 158 1.32 6.67 1.26
N GLY A 159 0.91 5.41 1.36
CA GLY A 159 1.46 4.38 0.49
C GLY A 159 1.10 2.97 0.87
N LEU A 160 1.85 2.03 0.30
CA LEU A 160 1.59 0.60 0.34
C LEU A 160 2.66 -0.13 1.15
N VAL A 161 2.23 -1.05 2.00
CA VAL A 161 3.09 -1.91 2.81
C VAL A 161 2.72 -3.36 2.54
N GLN A 162 3.71 -4.19 2.18
CA GLN A 162 3.51 -5.62 2.02
C GLN A 162 3.15 -6.25 3.37
N MET A 163 2.06 -7.02 3.38
CA MET A 163 1.69 -7.78 4.57
C MET A 163 2.53 -9.06 4.64
N VAL A 164 3.14 -9.30 5.80
CA VAL A 164 3.85 -10.55 6.08
C VAL A 164 2.81 -11.66 6.33
N PRO A 165 2.85 -12.78 5.59
CA PRO A 165 1.93 -13.89 5.81
C PRO A 165 2.16 -14.52 7.18
N ASP A 166 1.10 -15.06 7.77
CA ASP A 166 1.12 -15.78 9.07
C ASP A 166 1.69 -14.98 10.26
N ALA A 167 1.80 -13.65 10.11
CA ALA A 167 2.19 -12.75 11.19
C ALA A 167 0.97 -12.28 11.99
N THR A 168 1.14 -12.17 13.31
CA THR A 168 0.17 -11.56 14.24
C THR A 168 0.88 -10.58 15.15
N THR A 169 0.16 -9.58 15.65
CA THR A 169 0.76 -8.60 16.57
C THR A 169 0.81 -9.15 17.99
N LEU A 170 1.84 -8.78 18.75
CA LEU A 170 1.95 -9.16 20.16
C LEU A 170 0.72 -8.71 20.98
N ALA A 171 0.21 -7.51 20.69
CA ALA A 171 -1.00 -6.99 21.32
C ALA A 171 -2.24 -7.88 21.06
N LYS A 172 -2.35 -8.49 19.87
CA LYS A 172 -3.42 -9.43 19.57
C LYS A 172 -3.24 -10.74 20.35
N ILE A 173 -2.03 -11.29 20.39
CA ILE A 173 -1.71 -12.49 21.18
C ILE A 173 -2.07 -12.27 22.66
N HIS A 174 -1.65 -11.14 23.24
CA HIS A 174 -1.93 -10.81 24.64
C HIS A 174 -3.44 -10.69 24.92
N ARG A 175 -4.17 -9.99 24.04
CA ARG A 175 -5.63 -9.87 24.16
C ARG A 175 -6.33 -11.24 24.10
N GLU A 176 -5.92 -12.11 23.19
CA GLU A 176 -6.47 -13.47 23.04
C GLU A 176 -6.12 -14.37 24.23
N SER A 177 -4.96 -14.12 24.87
CA SER A 177 -4.51 -14.86 26.06
C SER A 177 -5.05 -14.30 27.38
N GLY A 178 -5.86 -13.23 27.35
CA GLY A 178 -6.42 -12.59 28.56
C GLY A 178 -5.42 -11.73 29.35
N LEU A 179 -4.22 -11.48 28.83
CA LEU A 179 -3.21 -10.61 29.43
C LEU A 179 -3.50 -9.15 29.05
N ILE A 180 -4.22 -8.42 29.91
CA ILE A 180 -4.58 -7.00 29.69
C ILE A 180 -3.59 -6.06 30.40
N GLU A 181 -2.67 -6.57 31.22
CA GLU A 181 -1.68 -5.72 31.90
C GLU A 181 -0.47 -5.37 31.02
N PRO A 182 0.14 -4.18 31.20
CA PRO A 182 1.44 -3.87 30.62
C PRO A 182 2.45 -4.89 31.14
N LEU A 183 3.37 -5.34 30.26
CA LEU A 183 4.51 -6.17 30.65
C LEU A 183 5.23 -5.53 31.85
N LYS A 184 5.04 -6.09 33.04
CA LYS A 184 5.97 -5.88 34.15
C LYS A 184 7.12 -6.83 33.91
N GLU A 185 8.28 -6.29 33.58
CA GLU A 185 9.52 -7.02 33.73
C GLU A 185 9.67 -7.37 35.21
N ASN A 186 9.63 -8.66 35.52
CA ASN A 186 10.03 -9.15 36.84
C ASN A 186 11.56 -9.07 36.89
N ASN A 187 12.07 -7.95 37.43
CA ASN A 187 13.45 -7.83 37.88
C ASN A 187 13.62 -8.56 39.22
#